data_AF-A0A929D102-F1
#
_entry.id   AF-A0A929D102-F1
#
_cell.length_a   1.000
_cell.length_b   1.000
_cell.length_c   1.000
_cell.angle_alpha   90.00
_cell.angle_beta   90.00
_cell.angle_gamma   90.00
#
_symmetry.space_group_name_H-M   'P 1'
#
loop_
_entity.id
_entity.type
_entity.pdbx_description
1 polymer ?
#
loop_
_entity_poly.entity_id
_entity_poly.type
_entity_poly.pdbx_seq_one_letter_code
_entity_poly.pdbx_strand_id
1 'polypeptide(L)'
;QRIDFSEEEDDKGFFMVEIERKGEVSFNFHPVKARSFLTIRVDVSPEEQDPTQAVLRVIASREREIKDAVVRLQVKIPERLEGMLQETEIRKALKDAHFIAAIAREAERERRPRMAGWSAEAMTPLEALKVYLDSKKTRLDGKVLLEYGERLIQESKAEQ
;
A
#
# COMPACT_ATOMS: atom_id res chain seq x y z
N GLN A 1 5.75 -12.24 27.80
CA GLN A 1 5.57 -12.48 26.35
C GLN A 1 4.60 -11.43 25.83
N ARG A 2 4.74 -10.94 24.60
CA ARG A 2 3.71 -10.08 23.99
C ARG A 2 2.44 -10.90 23.75
N ILE A 3 1.28 -10.34 24.04
CA ILE A 3 -0.01 -11.05 23.92
C ILE A 3 -0.67 -10.75 22.57
N ASP A 4 -0.56 -9.52 22.08
CA ASP A 4 -1.15 -9.09 20.82
C ASP A 4 -0.28 -8.05 20.08
N PHE A 5 -0.78 -7.59 18.92
CA PHE A 5 -0.12 -6.58 18.08
C PHE A 5 -0.19 -5.16 18.63
N SER A 6 -0.97 -4.87 19.68
CA SER A 6 -0.96 -3.55 20.32
C SER A 6 0.31 -3.32 21.13
N GLU A 7 0.96 -4.40 21.56
CA GLU A 7 2.24 -4.39 22.29
C GLU A 7 3.47 -4.56 21.38
N GLU A 8 3.31 -4.42 20.05
CA GLU A 8 4.37 -4.65 19.06
C GLU A 8 5.64 -3.81 19.33
N GLU A 9 5.45 -2.55 19.73
CA GLU A 9 6.54 -1.60 20.00
C GLU A 9 6.99 -1.61 21.48
N ASP A 10 6.35 -2.40 22.35
CA ASP A 10 6.66 -2.41 23.78
C ASP A 10 7.90 -3.22 24.10
N ASP A 11 8.84 -2.63 24.84
CA ASP A 11 9.90 -3.40 25.49
C ASP A 11 9.32 -4.24 26.62
N LYS A 12 9.44 -5.56 26.49
CA LYS A 12 9.06 -6.49 27.55
C LYS A 12 10.26 -6.78 28.42
N GLY A 13 10.07 -6.73 29.73
CA GLY A 13 11.11 -6.88 30.74
C GLY A 13 10.52 -6.95 32.13
N PHE A 14 11.38 -6.91 33.13
CA PHE A 14 10.97 -6.79 34.53
C PHE A 14 11.75 -5.67 35.19
N PHE A 15 11.19 -5.07 36.24
CA PHE A 15 11.92 -4.12 37.07
C PHE A 15 12.58 -4.86 38.23
N MET A 16 13.87 -4.63 38.41
CA MET A 16 14.55 -4.94 39.66
C MET A 16 14.42 -3.72 40.56
N VAL A 17 13.74 -3.90 41.69
CA VAL A 17 13.50 -2.82 42.66
C VAL A 17 14.32 -3.14 43.91
N GLU A 18 15.21 -2.22 44.29
CA GLU A 18 15.95 -2.30 45.54
C GLU A 18 15.38 -1.27 46.51
N ILE A 19 14.98 -1.73 47.69
CA ILE A 19 14.37 -0.88 48.72
C ILE A 19 15.32 -0.83 49.91
N GLU A 20 15.86 0.36 50.18
CA GLU A 20 16.71 0.59 51.34
C GLU A 20 15.90 1.00 52.58
N ARG A 21 16.48 0.77 53.76
CA ARG A 21 15.83 0.96 55.08
C ARG A 21 15.34 2.39 55.36
N LYS A 22 15.77 3.39 54.58
CA LYS A 22 15.39 4.82 54.73
C LYS A 22 14.32 5.28 53.74
N GLY A 23 13.69 4.38 52.99
CA GLY A 23 12.69 4.73 51.97
C GLY A 23 13.31 5.19 50.65
N GLU A 24 14.62 5.04 50.48
CA GLU A 24 15.28 5.21 49.20
C GLU A 24 15.02 3.96 48.35
N VAL A 25 14.51 4.15 47.14
CA VAL A 25 14.10 3.09 46.23
C VAL A 25 14.78 3.30 44.89
N SER A 26 15.52 2.30 44.43
CA SER A 26 16.08 2.26 43.08
C SER A 26 15.28 1.27 42.23
N PHE A 27 15.07 1.59 40.95
CA PHE A 27 14.39 0.71 40.00
C PHE A 27 15.20 0.63 38.71
N ASN A 28 15.50 -0.59 38.28
CA ASN A 28 16.26 -0.87 37.06
C ASN A 28 15.47 -1.81 36.15
N PHE A 29 15.14 -1.35 34.95
CA PHE A 29 14.43 -2.16 33.96
C PHE A 29 15.40 -3.13 33.27
N HIS A 30 15.04 -4.41 33.28
CA HIS A 30 15.78 -5.48 32.64
C HIS A 30 14.95 -6.02 31.46
N PRO A 31 15.30 -5.67 30.20
CA PRO A 31 14.58 -6.17 29.04
C PRO A 31 14.80 -7.67 28.86
N VAL A 32 13.77 -8.37 28.43
CA VAL A 32 13.83 -9.79 28.07
C VAL A 32 13.64 -9.95 26.57
N LYS A 33 14.29 -10.97 25.98
CA LYS A 33 14.02 -11.38 24.60
C LYS A 33 12.66 -12.05 24.50
N ALA A 34 11.61 -11.24 24.48
CA ALA A 34 10.26 -11.69 24.14
C ALA A 34 10.12 -11.81 22.62
N ARG A 35 9.34 -12.80 22.18
CA ARG A 35 8.95 -12.95 20.77
C ARG A 35 8.37 -11.63 20.24
N SER A 36 8.85 -11.20 19.08
CA SER A 36 8.37 -10.01 18.39
C SER A 36 7.04 -10.31 17.68
N PHE A 37 6.18 -9.30 17.69
CA PHE A 37 5.03 -9.21 16.79
C PHE A 37 5.42 -8.17 15.75
N LEU A 38 5.12 -8.40 14.47
CA LEU A 38 5.54 -7.54 13.38
C LEU A 38 4.39 -7.29 12.40
N THR A 39 4.03 -6.04 12.20
CA THR A 39 3.09 -5.61 11.17
C THR A 39 3.84 -5.07 9.97
N ILE A 40 3.77 -5.79 8.83
CA ILE A 40 4.32 -5.32 7.56
C ILE A 40 3.19 -4.67 6.77
N ARG A 41 3.32 -3.38 6.48
CA ARG A 41 2.40 -2.64 5.62
C ARG A 41 3.02 -2.43 4.26
N VAL A 42 2.32 -2.84 3.21
CA VAL A 42 2.73 -2.64 1.82
C VAL A 42 1.64 -1.86 1.11
N ASP A 43 2.04 -0.78 0.45
CA ASP A 43 1.18 0.01 -0.42
C ASP A 43 1.62 -0.22 -1.87
N VAL A 44 0.77 -0.87 -2.66
CA VAL A 44 1.04 -1.19 -4.05
C VAL A 44 0.61 -0.02 -4.91
N SER A 45 1.57 0.62 -5.57
CA SER A 45 1.30 1.71 -6.51
C SER A 45 0.36 1.24 -7.64
N PRO A 46 -0.59 2.09 -8.08
CA PRO A 46 -1.39 1.81 -9.27
C PRO A 46 -0.54 1.44 -10.49
N GLU A 47 0.57 2.13 -10.71
CA GLU A 47 1.43 1.95 -11.86
C GLU A 47 2.21 0.62 -11.85
N GLU A 48 2.12 -0.15 -10.76
CA GLU A 48 2.79 -1.44 -10.62
C GLU A 48 2.23 -2.48 -11.60
N GLN A 49 3.15 -3.23 -12.22
CA GLN A 49 2.82 -4.29 -13.18
C GLN A 49 2.74 -5.64 -12.49
N ASP A 50 3.57 -5.86 -11.46
CA ASP A 50 3.58 -7.09 -10.66
C ASP A 50 3.41 -6.76 -9.17
N PRO A 51 2.17 -6.81 -8.65
CA PRO A 51 1.90 -6.53 -7.24
C PRO A 51 2.56 -7.55 -6.31
N THR A 52 2.76 -8.79 -6.77
CA THR A 52 3.41 -9.84 -5.96
C THR A 52 4.87 -9.48 -5.74
N GLN A 53 5.57 -9.08 -6.80
CA GLN A 53 6.97 -8.64 -6.67
C GLN A 53 7.13 -7.41 -5.79
N ALA A 54 6.20 -6.46 -5.86
CA ALA A 54 6.21 -5.30 -4.96
C ALA A 54 6.17 -5.72 -3.49
N VAL A 55 5.28 -6.65 -3.12
CA VAL A 55 5.18 -7.20 -1.77
C VAL A 55 6.45 -7.98 -1.38
N LEU A 56 6.97 -8.81 -2.28
CA LEU A 56 8.18 -9.61 -2.03
C LEU A 56 9.41 -8.74 -1.76
N ARG A 57 9.56 -7.60 -2.46
CA ARG A 57 10.66 -6.64 -2.20
C ARG A 57 10.61 -6.07 -0.79
N VAL A 58 9.42 -5.78 -0.28
CA VAL A 58 9.25 -5.26 1.09
C VAL A 58 9.48 -6.35 2.14
N ILE A 59 9.05 -7.58 1.86
CA ILE A 59 9.33 -8.72 2.74
C ILE A 59 10.85 -8.97 2.82
N ALA A 60 11.54 -8.97 1.67
CA ALA A 60 12.98 -9.18 1.61
C ALA A 60 13.78 -8.11 2.36
N SER A 61 13.35 -6.84 2.34
CA SER A 61 14.04 -5.79 3.10
C SER A 61 13.91 -5.92 4.61
N ARG A 62 12.93 -6.71 5.09
CA ARG A 62 12.64 -6.96 6.51
C ARG A 62 12.93 -8.38 6.97
N GLU A 63 13.70 -9.16 6.21
CA GLU A 63 14.00 -10.57 6.48
C GLU A 63 14.53 -10.81 7.92
N ARG A 64 15.36 -9.89 8.42
CA ARG A 64 15.93 -9.97 9.77
C ARG A 64 14.89 -9.80 10.89
N GLU A 65 13.88 -8.97 10.67
CA GLU A 65 12.82 -8.69 11.64
C GLU A 65 11.74 -9.79 11.62
N ILE A 66 11.55 -10.42 10.46
CA ILE A 66 10.58 -11.49 10.24
C ILE A 66 10.97 -12.76 10.98
N LYS A 67 12.28 -13.05 11.05
CA LYS A 67 12.80 -14.27 11.66
C LYS A 67 12.30 -14.44 13.09
N ASP A 68 11.67 -15.57 13.37
CA ASP A 68 11.09 -15.94 14.68
C ASP A 68 9.97 -15.01 15.20
N ALA A 69 9.48 -14.08 14.37
CA ALA A 69 8.40 -13.15 14.72
C ALA A 69 7.01 -13.70 14.39
N VAL A 70 5.99 -13.18 15.07
CA VAL A 70 4.58 -13.33 14.67
C VAL A 70 4.22 -12.20 13.72
N VAL A 71 3.99 -12.52 12.44
CA VAL A 71 3.86 -11.53 11.38
C VAL A 71 2.41 -11.34 10.95
N ARG A 72 2.00 -10.08 10.80
CA ARG A 72 0.75 -9.66 10.14
C ARG A 72 1.11 -8.82 8.92
N LEU A 73 0.72 -9.28 7.74
CA LEU A 73 0.91 -8.54 6.49
C LEU A 73 -0.39 -7.81 6.13
N GLN A 74 -0.29 -6.51 5.86
CA GLN A 74 -1.38 -5.67 5.36
C GLN A 74 -0.96 -5.13 3.99
N VAL A 75 -1.68 -5.51 2.94
CA VAL A 75 -1.40 -5.08 1.57
C VAL A 75 -2.54 -4.18 1.11
N LYS A 76 -2.25 -2.90 0.91
CA LYS A 76 -3.11 -2.00 0.17
C LYS A 76 -2.83 -2.15 -1.31
N ILE A 77 -3.86 -2.44 -2.09
CA ILE A 77 -3.72 -2.75 -3.51
C ILE A 77 -4.89 -2.17 -4.30
N PRO A 78 -4.65 -1.61 -5.49
CA PRO A 78 -5.74 -1.23 -6.38
C PRO A 78 -6.62 -2.44 -6.75
N GLU A 79 -7.94 -2.29 -6.77
CA GLU A 79 -8.91 -3.39 -7.06
C GLU A 79 -8.56 -4.15 -8.36
N ARG A 80 -8.05 -3.45 -9.38
CA ARG A 80 -7.64 -4.06 -10.65
C ARG A 80 -6.42 -4.99 -10.56
N LEU A 81 -5.54 -4.79 -9.58
CA LEU A 81 -4.32 -5.58 -9.38
C LEU A 81 -4.52 -6.68 -8.32
N GLU A 82 -5.61 -6.62 -7.54
CA GLU A 82 -5.88 -7.55 -6.45
C GLU A 82 -5.86 -9.02 -6.90
N GLY A 83 -6.46 -9.33 -8.05
CA GLY A 83 -6.51 -10.68 -8.61
C GLY A 83 -5.15 -11.23 -9.09
N MET A 84 -4.15 -10.37 -9.26
CA MET A 84 -2.80 -10.76 -9.68
C MET A 84 -1.88 -11.11 -8.49
N LEU A 85 -2.34 -10.87 -7.25
CA LEU A 85 -1.54 -11.11 -6.06
C LEU A 85 -1.46 -12.60 -5.72
N GLN A 86 -0.25 -13.17 -5.76
CA GLN A 86 -0.02 -14.58 -5.45
C GLN A 86 0.32 -14.79 -3.97
N GLU A 87 -0.68 -15.16 -3.18
CA GLU A 87 -0.50 -15.42 -1.75
C GLU A 87 0.45 -16.59 -1.46
N THR A 88 0.50 -17.59 -2.34
CA THR A 88 1.42 -18.72 -2.20
C THR A 88 2.88 -18.27 -2.17
N GLU A 89 3.25 -17.33 -3.03
CA GLU A 89 4.61 -16.78 -3.08
C GLU A 89 4.91 -15.91 -1.86
N ILE A 90 3.93 -15.11 -1.41
CA ILE A 90 4.03 -14.32 -0.18
C ILE A 90 4.26 -15.22 1.04
N ARG A 91 3.51 -16.32 1.16
CA ARG A 91 3.67 -17.28 2.25
C ARG A 91 5.04 -17.96 2.23
N LYS A 92 5.57 -18.30 1.04
CA LYS A 92 6.93 -18.83 0.89
C LYS A 92 7.99 -17.82 1.35
N ALA A 93 7.80 -16.55 1.05
CA ALA A 93 8.72 -15.50 1.48
C ALA A 93 8.67 -15.24 3.00
N LEU A 94 7.53 -15.51 3.63
CA LEU A 94 7.35 -15.41 5.09
C LEU A 94 7.67 -16.72 5.85
N LYS A 95 8.27 -17.72 5.21
CA LYS A 95 8.53 -19.04 5.80
C LYS A 95 9.37 -19.02 7.09
N ASP A 96 10.23 -18.01 7.24
CA ASP A 96 11.14 -17.89 8.39
C ASP A 96 10.47 -17.18 9.58
N ALA A 97 9.23 -16.72 9.41
CA ALA A 97 8.39 -16.25 10.50
C ALA A 97 8.01 -17.40 11.43
N HIS A 98 7.90 -17.11 12.73
CA HIS A 98 7.38 -18.09 13.68
C HIS A 98 5.92 -18.43 13.39
N PHE A 99 5.11 -17.42 13.06
CA PHE A 99 3.71 -17.59 12.72
C PHE A 99 3.21 -16.45 11.84
N ILE A 100 2.42 -16.77 10.82
CA ILE A 100 1.74 -15.79 9.98
C ILE A 100 0.32 -15.61 10.53
N ALA A 101 0.09 -14.52 11.24
CA ALA A 101 -1.20 -14.24 11.89
C ALA A 101 -2.30 -13.91 10.88
N ALA A 102 -1.98 -13.08 9.88
CA ALA A 102 -2.90 -12.72 8.81
C ALA A 102 -2.16 -12.16 7.60
N ILE A 103 -2.76 -12.37 6.41
CA ILE A 103 -2.43 -11.66 5.18
C ILE A 103 -3.71 -10.93 4.76
N ALA A 104 -3.83 -9.67 5.15
CA ALA A 104 -4.98 -8.84 4.83
C ALA A 104 -4.74 -8.10 3.51
N ARG A 105 -5.76 -8.08 2.66
CA ARG A 105 -5.76 -7.35 1.38
C ARG A 105 -6.82 -6.26 1.48
N GLU A 106 -6.41 -5.02 1.29
CA GLU A 106 -7.28 -3.85 1.26
C GLU A 106 -7.32 -3.35 -0.19
N ALA A 107 -8.37 -3.75 -0.90
CA ALA A 107 -8.62 -3.34 -2.27
C ALA A 107 -9.11 -1.88 -2.30
N GLU A 108 -8.28 -0.96 -2.76
CA GLU A 108 -8.68 0.42 -3.00
C GLU A 108 -9.33 0.53 -4.37
N ARG A 109 -10.60 0.92 -4.37
CA ARG A 109 -11.30 1.36 -5.58
C ARG A 109 -10.68 2.65 -6.04
N GLU A 110 -9.99 2.61 -7.18
CA GLU A 110 -9.70 3.82 -7.94
C GLU A 110 -11.03 4.54 -8.15
N ARG A 111 -11.21 5.68 -7.47
CA ARG A 111 -12.32 6.57 -7.74
C ARG A 111 -12.10 7.06 -9.15
N ARG A 112 -12.71 6.39 -10.12
CA ARG A 112 -12.93 6.99 -11.45
C ARG A 112 -13.58 8.34 -11.13
N PRO A 113 -13.00 9.47 -11.58
CA PRO A 113 -13.70 10.73 -11.46
C PRO A 113 -15.04 10.52 -12.17
N ARG A 114 -16.11 10.38 -11.38
CA ARG A 114 -17.45 10.47 -11.92
C ARG A 114 -17.51 11.90 -12.42
N MET A 115 -17.53 12.08 -13.73
CA MET A 115 -17.86 13.37 -14.32
C MET A 115 -19.29 13.67 -13.87
N ALA A 116 -19.42 14.40 -12.77
CA ALA A 116 -20.70 14.75 -12.21
C ALA A 116 -21.41 15.66 -13.22
N GLY A 117 -22.36 15.10 -13.96
CA GLY A 117 -23.26 15.86 -14.84
C GLY A 117 -23.07 15.70 -16.36
N TRP A 118 -22.15 14.87 -16.86
CA TRP A 118 -21.96 14.70 -18.31
C TRP A 118 -22.36 13.29 -18.76
N SER A 119 -23.47 13.17 -19.51
CA SER A 119 -23.80 11.90 -20.18
C SER A 119 -22.85 11.72 -21.37
N ALA A 120 -22.22 10.55 -21.47
CA ALA A 120 -21.33 10.22 -22.57
C ALA A 120 -22.03 10.32 -23.95
N GLU A 121 -23.36 10.21 -23.96
CA GLU A 121 -24.21 10.27 -25.15
C GLU A 121 -24.48 11.70 -25.65
N ALA A 122 -24.27 12.74 -24.83
CA ALA A 122 -24.50 14.14 -25.22
C ALA A 122 -23.21 14.92 -25.54
N MET A 123 -22.03 14.30 -25.37
CA MET A 123 -20.75 14.99 -25.48
C MET A 123 -20.20 14.92 -26.90
N THR A 124 -19.82 16.06 -27.46
CA THR A 124 -19.13 16.09 -28.74
C THR A 124 -17.71 15.50 -28.61
N PRO A 125 -17.12 14.94 -29.67
CA PRO A 125 -15.75 14.44 -29.64
C PRO A 125 -14.71 15.47 -29.15
N LEU A 126 -14.97 16.75 -29.41
CA LEU A 126 -14.07 17.85 -29.02
C LEU A 126 -14.17 18.17 -27.53
N GLU A 127 -15.38 18.15 -26.97
CA GLU A 127 -15.58 18.25 -25.52
C GLU A 127 -14.96 17.04 -24.80
N ALA A 128 -15.11 15.83 -25.36
CA ALA A 128 -14.49 14.62 -24.83
C ALA A 128 -12.96 14.75 -24.73
N LEU A 129 -12.34 15.27 -25.80
CA LEU A 129 -10.91 15.50 -25.86
C LEU A 129 -10.46 16.53 -24.81
N LYS A 130 -11.18 17.64 -24.69
CA LYS A 130 -10.87 18.69 -23.71
C LYS A 130 -10.85 18.13 -22.29
N VAL A 131 -11.87 17.38 -21.93
CA VAL A 131 -11.98 16.78 -20.59
C VAL A 131 -10.89 15.74 -20.36
N TYR A 132 -10.56 14.94 -21.37
CA TYR A 132 -9.45 13.99 -21.29
C TYR A 132 -8.13 14.71 -21.01
N LEU A 133 -7.84 15.79 -21.74
CA LEU A 133 -6.64 16.60 -21.56
C LEU A 133 -6.60 17.29 -20.19
N ASP A 134 -7.73 17.75 -19.66
CA ASP A 134 -7.79 18.34 -18.31
C ASP A 134 -7.58 17.28 -17.21
N SER A 135 -8.02 16.03 -17.45
CA SER A 135 -7.84 14.92 -16.50
C SER A 135 -6.42 14.34 -16.49
N LYS A 136 -5.67 14.52 -17.59
CA LYS A 136 -4.30 14.05 -17.73
C LYS A 136 -3.36 15.22 -17.51
N LYS A 137 -2.41 15.09 -16.58
CA LYS A 137 -1.28 16.03 -16.50
C LYS A 137 -0.35 15.80 -17.68
N THR A 138 -0.70 16.33 -18.84
CA THR A 138 0.09 16.20 -20.07
C THR A 138 1.37 17.03 -19.96
N ARG A 139 2.44 16.53 -20.56
CA ARG A 139 3.74 17.23 -20.62
C ARG A 139 3.73 18.38 -21.65
N LEU A 140 2.83 18.32 -22.61
CA LEU A 140 2.61 19.32 -23.65
C LEU A 140 1.46 20.24 -23.26
N ASP A 141 1.46 21.45 -23.83
CA ASP A 141 0.39 22.44 -23.62
C ASP A 141 -0.95 21.88 -24.14
N GLY A 142 -1.94 21.83 -23.26
CA GLY A 142 -3.28 21.32 -23.57
C GLY A 142 -3.96 22.09 -24.71
N LYS A 143 -3.66 23.38 -24.89
CA LYS A 143 -4.22 24.17 -26.00
C LYS A 143 -3.73 23.68 -27.36
N VAL A 144 -2.43 23.39 -27.45
CA VAL A 144 -1.82 22.88 -28.68
C VAL A 144 -2.39 21.51 -29.02
N LEU A 145 -2.51 20.62 -28.03
CA LEU A 145 -3.11 19.30 -28.22
C LEU A 145 -4.59 19.38 -28.65
N LEU A 146 -5.33 20.36 -28.15
CA LEU A 146 -6.72 20.60 -28.53
C LEU A 146 -6.83 21.04 -30.00
N GLU A 147 -5.99 21.97 -30.45
CA GLU A 147 -5.98 22.46 -31.83
C GLU A 147 -5.66 21.34 -32.83
N TYR A 148 -4.65 20.51 -32.55
CA TYR A 148 -4.33 19.36 -33.41
C TYR A 148 -5.44 18.32 -33.40
N GLY A 149 -6.03 18.05 -32.23
CA GLY A 149 -7.13 17.10 -32.11
C GLY A 149 -8.38 17.56 -32.86
N GLU A 150 -8.70 18.86 -32.81
CA GLU A 150 -9.82 19.44 -33.57
C GLU A 150 -9.63 19.25 -35.08
N ARG A 151 -8.43 19.50 -35.61
CA ARG A 151 -8.14 19.31 -37.05
C ARG A 151 -8.33 17.85 -37.48
N LEU A 152 -7.79 16.90 -36.72
CA LEU A 152 -7.95 15.46 -37.01
C LEU A 152 -9.42 15.00 -36.94
N ILE A 153 -10.19 15.53 -35.99
CA ILE A 153 -11.62 15.22 -35.86
C ILE A 153 -12.41 15.78 -37.06
N GLN A 154 -12.05 16.96 -37.57
CA GLN A 154 -12.68 17.55 -38.75
C GLN A 154 -12.32 16.80 -40.03
N GLU A 155 -11.04 16.43 -40.20
CA GLU A 155 -10.57 15.62 -41.34
C GLU A 155 -11.29 14.27 -41.39
N SER A 156 -11.37 13.57 -40.25
CA SER A 156 -12.08 12.29 -40.16
C SER A 156 -13.58 12.39 -40.46
N LYS A 157 -14.21 13.56 -40.25
CA LYS A 157 -15.62 13.80 -40.60
C LYS A 157 -15.82 14.15 -42.06
N ALA A 158 -14.80 14.73 -42.71
CA ALA A 158 -14.84 15.06 -44.13
C ALA A 158 -14.60 13.85 -45.04
N GLU A 159 -13.99 12.80 -44.51
CA GLU A 159 -13.74 11.52 -45.21
C GLU A 159 -14.86 10.47 -45.06
N GLN A 160 -15.91 10.77 -44.28
CA GLN A 160 -17.11 9.94 -44.09
C GLN A 160 -18.29 10.46 -44.92
#